data_AF-A0A4V0YZK9-F1
#
_entry.id   AF-A0A4V0YZK9-F1
#
_cell.length_a   1.000
_cell.length_b   1.000
_cell.length_c   1.000
_cell.angle_alpha   90.00
_cell.angle_beta   90.00
_cell.angle_gamma   90.00
#
_symmetry.space_group_name_H-M   'P 1'
#
loop_
_entity.id
_entity.type
_entity.pdbx_description
1 polymer ?
#
loop_
_entity_poly.entity_id
_entity_poly.type
_entity_poly.pdbx_seq_one_letter_code
_entity_poly.pdbx_strand_id
1 'polypeptide(L)'
;MQQPAIATYRFRLGRTAYIRNAVRCWLLLGTLLISALAAIALSIPLWNSYAHTLTPYLKWQDEIVILLGCIIFIASIGCVLVARLLFALHAGHHKSMVTLEEGRFLTVRDLAAENIASIISALRTAVWCFGTVLVALFPAVLPGWTLHMADPVLAVLTTGLALLLCLGGLVLTVGAIGCIIMGCVGLISFCQKLGAPQRYELVNGTGMRIDRHLLTIICPGSSESVIDLKLLNPEDRSELLTLLRERWLGKSNAWNLSLGEEPESTADDPEYSKALV
;
A
#
# COMPACT_ATOMS: atom_id res chain seq x y z
N MET A 1 42.77 27.51 -5.30
CA MET A 1 42.31 26.11 -5.14
C MET A 1 40.79 26.13 -5.14
N GLN A 2 40.16 25.93 -6.29
CA GLN A 2 38.70 25.82 -6.40
C GLN A 2 38.32 24.40 -5.97
N GLN A 3 37.52 24.26 -4.92
CA GLN A 3 36.86 22.99 -4.61
C GLN A 3 36.03 22.60 -5.84
N PRO A 4 36.20 21.41 -6.42
CA PRO A 4 35.28 20.95 -7.45
C PRO A 4 33.90 20.88 -6.81
N ALA A 5 32.93 21.58 -7.39
CA ALA A 5 31.54 21.51 -6.94
C ALA A 5 31.12 20.02 -6.97
N ILE A 6 30.78 19.48 -5.80
CA ILE A 6 30.20 18.16 -5.61
C ILE A 6 28.97 18.07 -6.53
N ALA A 7 29.12 17.43 -7.70
CA ALA A 7 28.07 17.37 -8.71
C ALA A 7 26.93 16.50 -8.20
N THR A 8 25.91 17.16 -7.64
CA THR A 8 24.68 16.53 -7.14
C THR A 8 23.58 16.74 -8.16
N TYR A 9 23.22 15.68 -8.89
CA TYR A 9 22.14 15.71 -9.87
C TYR A 9 20.83 15.34 -9.18
N ARG A 10 19.75 16.07 -9.47
CA ARG A 10 18.44 15.89 -8.84
C ARG A 10 17.36 15.79 -9.91
N PHE A 11 16.73 14.63 -9.99
CA PHE A 11 15.67 14.34 -10.96
C PHE A 11 14.32 14.34 -10.24
N ARG A 12 13.33 15.04 -10.81
CA ARG A 12 12.05 15.33 -10.17
C ARG A 12 10.92 14.54 -10.78
N LEU A 13 9.88 14.35 -9.97
CA LEU A 13 8.62 13.75 -10.41
C LEU A 13 7.95 14.68 -11.45
N GLY A 14 7.50 14.09 -12.56
CA GLY A 14 6.82 14.78 -13.63
C GLY A 14 5.53 15.45 -13.18
N ARG A 15 5.28 16.69 -13.62
CA ARG A 15 4.10 17.47 -13.20
C ARG A 15 2.79 16.74 -13.50
N THR A 16 2.66 16.12 -14.67
CA THR A 16 1.45 15.37 -15.08
C THR A 16 1.24 14.13 -14.21
N ALA A 17 2.31 13.38 -13.92
CA ALA A 17 2.27 12.20 -13.06
C ALA A 17 1.93 12.58 -11.61
N TYR A 18 2.53 13.66 -11.11
CA TYR A 18 2.23 14.23 -9.79
C TYR A 18 0.75 14.60 -9.66
N ILE A 19 0.21 15.41 -10.57
CA ILE A 19 -1.20 15.84 -10.50
C ILE A 19 -2.12 14.63 -10.57
N ARG A 20 -1.89 13.70 -11.51
CA ARG A 20 -2.73 12.51 -11.67
C ARG A 20 -2.76 11.65 -10.40
N ASN A 21 -1.60 11.37 -9.81
CA ASN A 21 -1.51 10.53 -8.62
C ASN A 21 -2.00 11.27 -7.37
N ALA A 22 -1.73 12.57 -7.26
CA ALA A 22 -2.21 13.41 -6.17
C ALA A 22 -3.74 13.50 -6.16
N VAL A 23 -4.39 13.72 -7.32
CA VAL A 23 -5.86 13.75 -7.43
C VAL A 23 -6.46 12.41 -6.98
N ARG A 24 -5.90 11.28 -7.42
CA ARG A 24 -6.36 9.94 -6.97
C ARG A 24 -6.23 9.77 -5.47
N CYS A 25 -5.10 10.20 -4.89
CA CYS A 25 -4.91 10.14 -3.43
C CYS A 25 -5.88 11.07 -2.69
N TRP A 26 -6.13 12.29 -3.18
CA TRP A 26 -7.11 13.19 -2.59
C TRP A 26 -8.54 12.64 -2.66
N LEU A 27 -8.93 12.02 -3.78
CA LEU A 27 -10.22 11.35 -3.91
C LEU A 27 -10.35 10.20 -2.92
N LEU A 28 -9.32 9.34 -2.79
CA LEU A 28 -9.28 8.26 -1.81
C LEU A 28 -9.33 8.79 -0.36
N LEU A 29 -8.59 9.87 -0.06
CA LEU A 29 -8.62 10.47 1.27
C LEU A 29 -10.00 11.04 1.58
N GLY A 30 -10.64 11.70 0.62
CA GLY A 30 -11.99 12.24 0.75
C GLY A 30 -13.03 11.14 0.99
N THR A 31 -12.99 10.04 0.23
CA THR A 31 -13.92 8.92 0.43
C THR A 31 -13.73 8.26 1.78
N LEU A 32 -12.49 8.06 2.23
CA LEU A 32 -12.20 7.50 3.55
C LEU A 32 -12.68 8.42 4.67
N LEU A 33 -12.43 9.73 4.60
CA LEU A 33 -12.92 10.70 5.58
C LEU A 33 -14.45 10.73 5.64
N ILE A 34 -15.13 10.77 4.49
CA ILE A 34 -16.59 10.73 4.42
C ILE A 34 -17.12 9.44 5.05
N SER A 35 -16.49 8.29 4.76
CA SER A 35 -16.88 7.00 5.34
C SER A 35 -16.71 6.97 6.87
N ALA A 36 -15.61 7.53 7.39
CA ALA A 36 -15.37 7.62 8.83
C ALA A 36 -16.39 8.55 9.51
N LEU A 37 -16.65 9.72 8.92
CA LEU A 37 -17.63 10.68 9.45
C LEU A 37 -19.05 10.11 9.43
N ALA A 38 -19.44 9.44 8.34
CA ALA A 38 -20.73 8.77 8.25
C ALA A 38 -20.86 7.67 9.32
N ALA A 39 -19.81 6.87 9.53
CA ALA A 39 -19.80 5.84 10.56
C ALA A 39 -19.91 6.43 11.98
N ILE A 40 -19.19 7.52 12.26
CA ILE A 40 -19.30 8.25 13.54
C ILE A 40 -20.72 8.80 13.71
N ALA A 41 -21.27 9.48 12.70
CA ALA A 41 -22.61 10.06 12.74
C ALA A 41 -23.69 9.01 13.01
N LEU A 42 -23.56 7.81 12.41
CA LEU A 42 -24.45 6.69 12.66
C LEU A 42 -24.24 6.10 14.07
N SER A 43 -23.01 6.07 14.58
CA SER A 43 -22.71 5.51 15.90
C SER A 43 -23.30 6.32 17.08
N ILE A 44 -23.44 7.64 16.94
CA ILE A 44 -23.95 8.54 17.99
C ILE A 44 -25.40 8.21 18.43
N PRO A 45 -26.41 8.12 17.54
CA PRO A 45 -27.77 7.79 17.94
C PRO A 45 -27.88 6.35 18.46
N LEU A 46 -27.07 5.43 17.92
CA LEU A 46 -26.96 4.05 18.39
C LEU A 46 -26.45 4.01 19.83
N TRP A 47 -25.41 4.77 20.15
CA TRP A 47 -24.84 4.88 21.50
C TRP A 47 -25.80 5.54 22.50
N ASN A 48 -26.54 6.57 22.08
CA ASN A 48 -27.53 7.23 22.93
C ASN A 48 -28.76 6.36 23.24
N SER A 49 -29.08 5.42 22.34
CA SER A 49 -30.12 4.41 22.56
C SER A 49 -29.62 3.20 23.37
N TYR A 50 -28.33 3.18 23.70
CA TYR A 50 -27.62 2.04 24.29
C TYR A 50 -27.69 2.10 25.83
N ALA A 51 -28.84 1.72 26.39
CA ALA A 51 -29.11 1.79 27.84
C ALA A 51 -28.77 0.50 28.62
N HIS A 52 -27.91 -0.38 28.10
CA HIS A 52 -27.64 -1.69 28.71
C HIS A 52 -26.15 -1.98 28.89
N THR A 53 -25.80 -2.61 30.03
CA THR A 53 -24.52 -3.30 30.22
C THR A 53 -24.32 -4.30 29.11
N LEU A 54 -23.12 -4.30 28.50
CA LEU A 54 -22.67 -5.20 27.45
C LEU A 54 -22.92 -6.66 27.86
N THR A 55 -24.08 -7.22 27.49
CA THR A 55 -24.44 -8.60 27.81
C THR A 55 -24.12 -9.48 26.61
N PRO A 56 -23.56 -10.68 26.81
CA PRO A 56 -23.18 -11.59 25.73
C PRO A 56 -24.39 -12.24 25.00
N TYR A 57 -25.57 -11.66 25.15
CA TYR A 57 -26.77 -12.01 24.38
C TYR A 57 -26.85 -11.03 23.20
N LEU A 58 -26.06 -11.31 22.16
CA LEU A 58 -25.84 -10.46 20.98
C LEU A 58 -27.17 -9.89 20.47
N LYS A 59 -27.42 -8.62 20.78
CA LYS A 59 -28.47 -7.84 20.12
C LYS A 59 -27.86 -7.34 18.81
N TRP A 60 -28.64 -7.34 17.73
CA TRP A 60 -28.27 -6.80 16.42
C TRP A 60 -27.62 -5.40 16.49
N GLN A 61 -27.88 -4.63 17.55
CA GLN A 61 -27.26 -3.34 17.83
C GLN A 61 -25.74 -3.45 18.11
N ASP A 62 -25.30 -4.50 18.79
CA ASP A 62 -23.89 -4.72 19.16
C ASP A 62 -23.06 -5.04 17.93
N GLU A 63 -23.59 -5.86 17.03
CA GLU A 63 -22.98 -6.17 15.72
C GLU A 63 -22.82 -4.90 14.87
N ILE A 64 -23.84 -4.03 14.85
CA ILE A 64 -23.78 -2.76 14.13
C ILE A 64 -22.74 -1.82 14.73
N VAL A 65 -22.66 -1.71 16.06
CA VAL A 65 -21.65 -0.88 16.74
C VAL A 65 -20.24 -1.38 16.43
N ILE A 66 -20.02 -2.71 16.47
CA ILE A 66 -18.73 -3.32 16.12
C ILE A 66 -18.39 -3.05 14.64
N LEU A 67 -19.34 -3.22 13.72
CA LEU A 67 -19.14 -2.94 12.29
C LEU A 67 -18.77 -1.47 12.06
N LEU A 68 -19.48 -0.53 12.69
CA LEU A 68 -19.18 0.90 12.60
C LEU A 68 -17.79 1.21 13.15
N GLY A 69 -17.41 0.60 14.28
CA GLY A 69 -16.06 0.70 14.84
C GLY A 69 -14.98 0.18 13.88
N CYS A 70 -15.23 -0.95 13.22
CA CYS A 70 -14.33 -1.51 12.20
C CYS A 70 -14.17 -0.55 11.00
N ILE A 71 -15.26 0.05 10.52
CA ILE A 71 -15.22 1.02 9.42
C ILE A 71 -14.38 2.25 9.82
N ILE A 72 -14.58 2.80 11.02
CA ILE A 72 -13.80 3.93 11.54
C ILE A 72 -12.31 3.56 11.62
N PHE A 73 -12.00 2.36 12.12
CA PHE A 73 -10.63 1.87 12.24
C PHE A 73 -9.94 1.72 10.86
N ILE A 74 -10.58 1.03 9.91
CA ILE A 74 -10.04 0.86 8.56
C ILE A 74 -9.89 2.21 7.86
N ALA A 75 -10.89 3.07 7.97
CA ALA A 75 -10.89 4.37 7.31
C ALA A 75 -9.81 5.30 7.86
N SER A 76 -9.63 5.36 9.18
CA SER A 76 -8.59 6.16 9.82
C SER A 76 -7.17 5.70 9.43
N ILE A 77 -6.94 4.38 9.44
CA ILE A 77 -5.69 3.79 8.99
C ILE A 77 -5.42 4.10 7.51
N GLY A 78 -6.45 3.94 6.66
CA GLY A 78 -6.37 4.31 5.25
C GLY A 78 -6.01 5.77 5.04
N CYS A 79 -6.59 6.68 5.81
CA CYS A 79 -6.27 8.11 5.76
C CYS A 79 -4.78 8.36 6.06
N VAL A 80 -4.22 7.70 7.07
CA VAL A 80 -2.79 7.84 7.43
C VAL A 80 -1.89 7.37 6.28
N LEU A 81 -2.20 6.23 5.66
CA LEU A 81 -1.45 5.69 4.51
C LEU A 81 -1.49 6.64 3.32
N VAL A 82 -2.68 7.11 2.95
CA VAL A 82 -2.88 8.00 1.81
C VAL A 82 -2.22 9.36 2.05
N ALA A 83 -2.32 9.90 3.27
CA ALA A 83 -1.64 11.14 3.65
C ALA A 83 -0.11 11.00 3.56
N ARG A 84 0.45 9.85 4.00
CA ARG A 84 1.88 9.58 3.86
C ARG A 84 2.31 9.47 2.40
N LEU A 85 1.48 8.85 1.54
CA LEU A 85 1.74 8.79 0.10
C LEU A 85 1.70 10.18 -0.54
N LEU A 86 0.73 11.02 -0.17
CA LEU A 86 0.66 12.41 -0.61
C LEU A 86 1.91 13.20 -0.22
N PHE A 87 2.38 13.02 1.02
CA PHE A 87 3.62 13.64 1.48
C PHE A 87 4.82 13.17 0.67
N ALA A 88 4.91 11.88 0.37
CA ALA A 88 5.96 11.32 -0.47
C ALA A 88 5.92 11.91 -1.89
N LEU A 89 4.74 11.96 -2.52
CA LEU A 89 4.52 12.57 -3.84
C LEU A 89 4.94 14.04 -3.87
N HIS A 90 4.55 14.79 -2.86
CA HIS A 90 4.93 16.20 -2.73
C HIS A 90 6.45 16.37 -2.57
N ALA A 91 7.08 15.54 -1.74
CA ALA A 91 8.54 15.55 -1.57
C ALA A 91 9.28 15.12 -2.85
N GLY A 92 8.73 14.17 -3.61
CA GLY A 92 9.25 13.73 -4.91
C GLY A 92 9.20 14.82 -5.98
N HIS A 93 8.13 15.61 -5.99
CA HIS A 93 7.96 16.74 -6.91
C HIS A 93 8.82 17.95 -6.54
N HIS A 94 8.87 18.34 -5.25
CA HIS A 94 9.57 19.56 -4.83
C HIS A 94 11.05 19.38 -4.50
N LYS A 95 11.46 18.21 -3.97
CA LYS A 95 12.86 17.97 -3.58
C LYS A 95 13.59 17.20 -4.68
N SER A 96 13.15 15.97 -4.91
CA SER A 96 13.68 15.03 -5.90
C SER A 96 13.08 13.65 -5.67
N MET A 97 12.97 12.89 -6.77
CA MET A 97 12.63 11.47 -6.78
C MET A 97 13.90 10.62 -6.81
N VAL A 98 14.89 11.03 -7.61
CA VAL A 98 16.21 10.40 -7.67
C VAL A 98 17.28 11.47 -7.47
N THR A 99 18.25 11.21 -6.61
CA THR A 99 19.45 12.06 -6.49
C THR A 99 20.71 11.23 -6.66
N LEU A 100 21.57 11.69 -7.55
CA LEU A 100 22.87 11.09 -7.81
C LEU A 100 23.95 12.02 -7.23
N GLU A 101 24.57 11.60 -6.13
CA GLU A 101 25.66 12.33 -5.47
C GLU A 101 27.00 11.77 -5.92
N GLU A 102 27.78 12.58 -6.65
CA GLU A 102 29.18 12.30 -7.04
C GLU A 102 29.43 10.95 -7.73
N GLY A 103 28.38 10.26 -8.17
CA GLY A 103 28.50 8.90 -8.71
C GLY A 103 28.94 7.87 -7.69
N ARG A 104 28.70 8.11 -6.40
CA ARG A 104 28.94 7.13 -5.33
C ARG A 104 27.66 6.78 -4.59
N PHE A 105 26.74 7.73 -4.45
CA PHE A 105 25.47 7.47 -3.79
C PHE A 105 24.30 7.77 -4.72
N LEU A 106 23.38 6.82 -4.81
CA LEU A 106 22.12 6.96 -5.50
C LEU A 106 21.01 6.91 -4.46
N THR A 107 20.35 8.04 -4.21
CA THR A 107 19.19 8.07 -3.34
C THR A 107 17.93 8.05 -4.17
N VAL A 108 17.05 7.11 -3.85
CA VAL A 108 15.83 6.84 -4.60
C VAL A 108 14.65 6.92 -3.64
N ARG A 109 13.56 7.54 -4.08
CA ARG A 109 12.27 7.43 -3.43
C ARG A 109 11.33 6.59 -4.26
N ASP A 110 10.80 5.53 -3.66
CA ASP A 110 9.73 4.77 -4.28
C ASP A 110 8.44 5.62 -4.27
N LEU A 111 7.98 5.94 -5.49
CA LEU A 111 6.80 6.73 -5.80
C LEU A 111 5.89 5.97 -6.77
N ALA A 112 6.07 4.65 -6.89
CA ALA A 112 5.36 3.82 -7.86
C ALA A 112 3.84 3.95 -7.72
N ALA A 113 3.14 3.99 -8.85
CA ALA A 113 1.66 4.00 -8.88
C ALA A 113 1.06 2.72 -8.25
N GLU A 114 1.85 1.65 -8.21
CA GLU A 114 1.54 0.37 -7.56
C GLU A 114 1.30 0.51 -6.06
N ASN A 115 1.85 1.56 -5.43
CA ASN A 115 1.58 1.85 -4.02
C ASN A 115 0.10 2.22 -3.77
N ILE A 116 -0.57 2.89 -4.73
CA ILE A 116 -2.01 3.18 -4.64
C ILE A 116 -2.83 1.88 -4.74
N ALA A 117 -2.48 1.01 -5.70
CA ALA A 117 -3.15 -0.27 -5.89
C ALA A 117 -2.97 -1.17 -4.64
N SER A 118 -1.78 -1.15 -4.05
CA SER A 118 -1.46 -1.88 -2.82
C SER A 118 -2.28 -1.39 -1.63
N ILE A 119 -2.43 -0.06 -1.46
CA ILE A 119 -3.29 0.52 -0.40
C ILE A 119 -4.76 0.10 -0.61
N ILE A 120 -5.28 0.17 -1.84
CA ILE A 120 -6.67 -0.24 -2.15
C ILE A 120 -6.86 -1.73 -1.86
N SER A 121 -5.90 -2.57 -2.26
CA SER A 121 -5.95 -4.02 -2.01
C SER A 121 -5.92 -4.33 -0.51
N ALA A 122 -5.08 -3.63 0.27
CA ALA A 122 -5.02 -3.75 1.72
C ALA A 122 -6.34 -3.36 2.39
N LEU A 123 -6.92 -2.21 2.01
CA LEU A 123 -8.21 -1.76 2.53
C LEU A 123 -9.34 -2.75 2.20
N ARG A 124 -9.39 -3.24 0.95
CA ARG A 124 -10.37 -4.25 0.54
C ARG A 124 -10.23 -5.54 1.36
N THR A 125 -9.00 -6.01 1.55
CA THR A 125 -8.73 -7.22 2.33
C THR A 125 -9.12 -7.04 3.79
N ALA A 126 -8.84 -5.87 4.38
CA ALA A 126 -9.29 -5.55 5.73
C ALA A 126 -10.82 -5.61 5.84
N VAL A 127 -11.56 -4.97 4.93
CA VAL A 127 -13.03 -5.00 4.92
C VAL A 127 -13.56 -6.44 4.85
N TRP A 128 -12.98 -7.29 4.00
CA TRP A 128 -13.36 -8.71 3.94
C TRP A 128 -13.03 -9.48 5.22
N CYS A 129 -11.88 -9.22 5.86
CA CYS A 129 -11.53 -9.87 7.12
C CYS A 129 -12.48 -9.47 8.25
N PHE A 130 -12.82 -8.18 8.38
CA PHE A 130 -13.78 -7.75 9.39
C PHE A 130 -15.20 -8.23 9.09
N GLY A 131 -15.61 -8.22 7.81
CA GLY A 131 -16.91 -8.75 7.38
C GLY A 131 -17.06 -10.25 7.65
N THR A 132 -16.01 -11.03 7.41
CA THR A 132 -16.01 -12.48 7.71
C THR A 132 -16.08 -12.76 9.20
N VAL A 133 -15.38 -11.98 10.05
CA VAL A 133 -15.51 -12.10 11.51
C VAL A 133 -16.95 -11.85 11.97
N LEU A 134 -17.60 -10.81 11.46
CA LEU A 134 -18.98 -10.49 11.81
C LEU A 134 -19.96 -11.59 11.38
N VAL A 135 -19.89 -12.04 10.13
CA VAL A 135 -20.77 -13.11 9.63
C VAL A 135 -20.51 -14.42 10.37
N ALA A 136 -19.27 -14.71 10.72
CA ALA A 136 -18.90 -15.93 11.45
C ALA A 136 -19.32 -15.90 12.94
N LEU A 137 -19.55 -14.71 13.52
CA LEU A 137 -20.08 -14.56 14.87
C LEU A 137 -21.61 -14.65 14.94
N PHE A 138 -22.32 -14.36 13.84
CA PHE A 138 -23.78 -14.42 13.78
C PHE A 138 -24.40 -15.76 14.25
N PRO A 139 -23.84 -16.94 13.90
CA PRO A 139 -24.35 -18.22 14.38
C PRO A 139 -24.36 -18.38 15.91
N ALA A 140 -23.55 -17.59 16.65
CA ALA A 140 -23.50 -17.66 18.12
C ALA A 140 -24.82 -17.27 18.79
N VAL A 141 -25.73 -16.59 18.07
CA VAL A 141 -27.06 -16.22 18.56
C VAL A 141 -28.06 -17.39 18.45
N LEU A 142 -27.81 -18.33 17.54
CA LEU A 142 -28.74 -19.42 17.23
C LEU A 142 -29.00 -20.38 18.40
N PRO A 143 -27.99 -20.81 19.21
CA PRO A 143 -28.23 -21.71 20.34
C PRO A 143 -29.20 -21.14 21.38
N GLY A 144 -29.16 -19.82 21.61
CA GLY A 144 -30.10 -19.15 22.52
C GLY A 144 -31.55 -19.22 22.03
N TRP A 145 -31.76 -19.23 20.71
CA TRP A 145 -33.08 -19.35 20.10
C TRP A 145 -33.57 -20.80 20.02
N THR A 146 -32.70 -21.74 19.69
CA THR A 146 -33.08 -23.16 19.52
C THR A 146 -33.48 -23.82 20.84
N LEU A 147 -32.95 -23.35 21.97
CA LEU A 147 -33.30 -23.84 23.31
C LEU A 147 -34.74 -23.49 23.76
N HIS A 148 -35.39 -22.52 23.12
CA HIS A 148 -36.76 -22.10 23.46
C HIS A 148 -37.85 -22.81 22.63
N MET A 149 -37.50 -23.79 21.80
CA MET A 149 -38.49 -24.50 20.98
C MET A 149 -39.31 -25.49 21.83
N ALA A 150 -40.63 -25.51 21.58
CA ALA A 150 -41.58 -26.33 22.33
C ALA A 150 -41.47 -27.84 22.04
N ASP A 151 -40.97 -28.22 20.87
CA ASP A 151 -40.74 -29.62 20.50
C ASP A 151 -39.31 -30.05 20.87
N PRO A 152 -39.13 -31.05 21.76
CA PRO A 152 -37.82 -31.47 22.23
C PRO A 152 -36.95 -32.12 21.13
N VAL A 153 -37.56 -32.80 20.14
CA VAL A 153 -36.79 -33.45 19.06
C VAL A 153 -36.24 -32.38 18.11
N LEU A 154 -37.08 -31.41 17.78
CA LEU A 154 -36.69 -30.27 16.95
C LEU A 154 -35.63 -29.41 17.66
N ALA A 155 -35.75 -29.21 18.97
CA ALA A 155 -34.79 -28.47 19.77
C ALA A 155 -33.39 -29.12 19.73
N VAL A 156 -33.29 -30.45 19.88
CA VAL A 156 -32.01 -31.17 19.84
C VAL A 156 -31.35 -31.08 18.46
N LEU A 157 -32.10 -31.31 17.38
CA LEU A 157 -31.58 -31.24 16.02
C LEU A 157 -31.11 -29.83 15.64
N THR A 158 -31.93 -28.82 15.93
CA THR A 158 -31.62 -27.41 15.61
C THR A 158 -30.46 -26.88 16.45
N THR A 159 -30.38 -27.24 17.73
CA THR A 159 -29.26 -26.87 18.59
C THR A 159 -27.98 -27.57 18.16
N GLY A 160 -28.03 -28.84 17.75
CA GLY A 160 -26.89 -29.55 17.18
C GLY A 160 -26.35 -28.89 15.91
N LEU A 161 -27.23 -28.49 14.99
CA LEU A 161 -26.85 -27.75 13.79
C LEU A 161 -26.28 -26.37 14.11
N ALA A 162 -26.89 -25.64 15.06
CA ALA A 162 -26.41 -24.36 15.53
C ALA A 162 -25.00 -24.46 16.14
N LEU A 163 -24.71 -25.51 16.91
CA LEU A 163 -23.38 -25.78 17.45
C LEU A 163 -22.35 -26.07 16.36
N LEU A 164 -22.71 -26.85 15.33
CA LEU A 164 -21.83 -27.09 14.18
C LEU A 164 -21.52 -25.80 13.42
N LEU A 165 -22.52 -24.93 13.22
CA LEU A 165 -22.34 -23.60 12.61
C LEU A 165 -21.47 -22.69 13.48
N CYS A 166 -21.63 -22.71 14.80
CA CYS A 166 -20.77 -21.97 15.73
C CYS A 166 -19.32 -22.45 15.67
N LEU A 167 -19.09 -23.77 15.58
CA LEU A 167 -17.75 -24.34 15.48
C LEU A 167 -17.07 -23.91 14.18
N GLY A 168 -17.79 -23.97 13.05
CA GLY A 168 -17.31 -23.46 11.76
C GLY A 168 -17.03 -21.96 11.79
N GLY A 169 -17.92 -21.18 12.40
CA GLY A 169 -17.73 -19.74 12.62
C GLY A 169 -16.49 -19.44 13.45
N LEU A 170 -16.23 -20.20 14.52
CA LEU A 170 -15.07 -20.03 15.38
C LEU A 170 -13.75 -20.30 14.64
N VAL A 171 -13.69 -21.29 13.77
CA VAL A 171 -12.50 -21.54 12.94
C VAL A 171 -12.25 -20.38 11.98
N LEU A 172 -13.31 -19.85 11.35
CA LEU A 172 -13.22 -18.71 10.44
C LEU A 172 -12.79 -17.41 11.16
N THR A 173 -13.32 -17.14 12.37
CA THR A 173 -12.92 -15.97 13.15
C THR A 173 -11.47 -16.03 13.56
N VAL A 174 -10.96 -17.19 14.01
CA VAL A 174 -9.55 -17.37 14.35
C VAL A 174 -8.65 -17.11 13.14
N GLY A 175 -9.00 -17.65 11.97
CA GLY A 175 -8.26 -17.40 10.73
C GLY A 175 -8.26 -15.92 10.33
N ALA A 176 -9.41 -15.27 10.38
CA ALA A 176 -9.55 -13.86 10.04
C ALA A 176 -8.82 -12.94 11.03
N ILE A 177 -8.84 -13.22 12.33
CA ILE A 177 -8.05 -12.50 13.34
C ILE A 177 -6.55 -12.64 13.04
N GLY A 178 -6.08 -13.83 12.69
CA GLY A 178 -4.70 -14.04 12.26
C GLY A 178 -4.31 -13.16 11.06
N CYS A 179 -5.18 -13.09 10.05
CA CYS A 179 -5.00 -12.20 8.90
C CYS A 179 -4.99 -10.72 9.30
N ILE A 180 -5.85 -10.29 10.24
CA ILE A 180 -5.87 -8.90 10.74
C ILE A 180 -4.55 -8.57 11.43
N ILE A 181 -4.03 -9.44 12.30
CA ILE A 181 -2.76 -9.23 13.02
C ILE A 181 -1.60 -9.13 12.02
N MET A 182 -1.49 -10.10 11.09
CA MET A 182 -0.47 -10.06 10.04
C MET A 182 -0.60 -8.80 9.16
N GLY A 183 -1.84 -8.41 8.86
CA GLY A 183 -2.15 -7.17 8.13
C GLY A 183 -1.66 -5.94 8.88
N CYS A 184 -1.92 -5.82 10.18
CA CYS A 184 -1.45 -4.69 11.01
C CYS A 184 0.08 -4.60 11.04
N VAL A 185 0.79 -5.72 11.24
CA VAL A 185 2.27 -5.75 11.22
C VAL A 185 2.81 -5.36 9.83
N GLY A 186 2.24 -5.95 8.78
CA GLY A 186 2.59 -5.64 7.39
C GLY A 186 2.36 -4.16 7.08
N LEU A 187 1.28 -3.58 7.61
CA LEU A 187 0.94 -2.19 7.41
C LEU A 187 1.90 -1.23 8.12
N ILE A 188 2.36 -1.56 9.33
CA ILE A 188 3.37 -0.75 10.04
C ILE A 188 4.67 -0.73 9.23
N SER A 189 5.13 -1.90 8.76
CA SER A 189 6.30 -2.02 7.91
C SER A 189 6.13 -1.27 6.58
N PHE A 190 4.97 -1.42 5.93
CA PHE A 190 4.64 -0.74 4.69
C PHE A 190 4.61 0.78 4.87
N CYS A 191 3.95 1.27 5.94
CA CYS A 191 4.01 2.66 6.35
C CYS A 191 5.45 3.14 6.43
N GLN A 192 6.31 2.46 7.20
CA GLN A 192 7.71 2.87 7.38
C GLN A 192 8.46 3.00 6.05
N LYS A 193 8.25 2.07 5.12
CA LYS A 193 8.93 2.04 3.81
C LYS A 193 8.34 3.02 2.80
N LEU A 194 7.05 3.33 2.88
CA LEU A 194 6.36 4.16 1.92
C LEU A 194 6.95 5.58 1.86
N GLY A 195 7.51 5.93 0.70
CA GLY A 195 8.12 7.23 0.45
C GLY A 195 9.45 7.49 1.19
N ALA A 196 10.00 6.48 1.86
CA ALA A 196 11.29 6.61 2.52
C ALA A 196 12.42 6.69 1.45
N PRO A 197 13.34 7.65 1.56
CA PRO A 197 14.51 7.69 0.68
C PRO A 197 15.42 6.52 1.00
N GLN A 198 15.69 5.67 0.01
CA GLN A 198 16.67 4.60 0.09
C GLN A 198 17.97 5.08 -0.54
N ARG A 199 19.07 5.02 0.21
CA ARG A 199 20.40 5.41 -0.26
C ARG A 199 21.19 4.15 -0.61
N TYR A 200 21.57 4.06 -1.87
CA TYR A 200 22.43 2.99 -2.40
C TYR A 200 23.84 3.52 -2.54
N GLU A 201 24.81 2.80 -1.99
CA GLU A 201 26.21 3.00 -2.32
C GLU A 201 26.52 2.23 -3.61
N LEU A 202 27.07 2.92 -4.60
CA LEU A 202 27.36 2.41 -5.93
C LEU A 202 28.75 1.76 -5.93
N VAL A 203 28.83 0.58 -5.31
CA VAL A 203 30.07 -0.20 -5.16
C VAL A 203 30.20 -1.23 -6.29
N ASN A 204 31.40 -1.79 -6.48
CA ASN A 204 31.62 -2.92 -7.37
C ASN A 204 30.68 -4.07 -7.01
N GLY A 205 29.83 -4.48 -7.97
CA GLY A 205 28.79 -5.50 -7.77
C GLY A 205 27.37 -4.95 -7.66
N THR A 206 27.16 -3.63 -7.65
CA THR A 206 25.84 -3.05 -7.88
C THR A 206 25.40 -3.34 -9.32
N GLY A 207 24.33 -4.12 -9.45
CA GLY A 207 23.61 -4.34 -10.69
C GLY A 207 22.58 -3.24 -10.90
N MET A 208 22.57 -2.62 -12.06
CA MET A 208 21.45 -1.78 -12.48
C MET A 208 20.85 -2.42 -13.73
N ARG A 209 19.53 -2.55 -13.77
CA ARG A 209 18.84 -3.07 -14.95
C ARG A 209 17.82 -2.05 -15.38
N ILE A 210 17.92 -1.61 -16.64
CA ILE A 210 16.89 -0.79 -17.26
C ILE A 210 16.10 -1.71 -18.18
N ASP A 211 14.84 -1.93 -17.83
CA ASP A 211 13.91 -2.75 -18.62
C ASP A 211 12.71 -1.89 -19.01
N ARG A 212 12.64 -1.51 -20.29
CA ARG A 212 11.67 -0.53 -20.83
C ARG A 212 11.73 0.81 -20.09
N HIS A 213 10.94 0.98 -19.06
CA HIS A 213 10.93 2.19 -18.24
C HIS A 213 11.13 1.89 -16.75
N LEU A 214 11.53 0.66 -16.40
CA LEU A 214 11.82 0.27 -15.03
C LEU A 214 13.32 0.28 -14.82
N LEU A 215 13.81 1.18 -13.97
CA LEU A 215 15.17 1.13 -13.45
C LEU A 215 15.15 0.30 -12.17
N THR A 216 15.71 -0.90 -12.25
CA THR A 216 15.93 -1.81 -11.13
C THR A 216 17.35 -1.64 -10.62
N ILE A 217 17.52 -1.45 -9.33
CA ILE A 217 18.82 -1.34 -8.69
C ILE A 217 18.95 -2.51 -7.72
N ILE A 218 19.99 -3.31 -7.93
CA ILE A 218 20.35 -4.49 -7.14
C ILE A 218 21.70 -4.19 -6.51
N CYS A 219 21.74 -3.92 -5.21
CA CYS A 219 22.99 -3.68 -4.50
C CYS A 219 23.14 -4.69 -3.33
N PRO A 220 24.28 -5.39 -3.23
CA PRO A 220 24.47 -6.43 -2.22
C PRO A 220 24.29 -5.88 -0.80
N GLY A 221 23.49 -6.57 0.01
CA GLY A 221 23.21 -6.17 1.40
C GLY A 221 22.13 -5.08 1.55
N SER A 222 21.48 -4.66 0.47
CA SER A 222 20.36 -3.72 0.48
C SER A 222 19.12 -4.29 -0.22
N SER A 223 17.93 -3.77 0.08
CA SER A 223 16.70 -4.19 -0.61
C SER A 223 16.73 -3.75 -2.07
N GLU A 224 16.24 -4.58 -2.97
CA GLU A 224 16.06 -4.18 -4.37
C GLU A 224 15.05 -3.04 -4.49
N SER A 225 15.34 -2.05 -5.33
CA SER A 225 14.39 -0.99 -5.68
C SER A 225 14.09 -0.99 -7.17
N VAL A 226 12.80 -0.92 -7.49
CA VAL A 226 12.29 -0.79 -8.85
C VAL A 226 11.69 0.60 -9.00
N ILE A 227 12.12 1.34 -10.03
CA ILE A 227 11.72 2.73 -10.27
C ILE A 227 11.09 2.83 -11.64
N ASP A 228 9.84 3.28 -11.70
CA ASP A 228 9.21 3.64 -12.99
C ASP A 228 9.70 5.01 -13.46
N LEU A 229 10.55 5.01 -14.48
CA LEU A 229 11.10 6.17 -15.17
C LEU A 229 10.01 7.00 -15.88
N LYS A 230 8.81 6.46 -16.14
CA LYS A 230 7.68 7.26 -16.66
C LYS A 230 7.18 8.30 -15.67
N LEU A 231 7.56 8.16 -14.39
CA LEU A 231 7.20 9.10 -13.35
C LEU A 231 8.09 10.33 -13.35
N LEU A 232 9.28 10.28 -13.95
CA LEU A 232 10.19 11.42 -14.08
C LEU A 232 9.69 12.43 -15.12
N ASN A 233 10.15 13.68 -15.05
CA ASN A 233 10.01 14.60 -16.18
C ASN A 233 10.71 14.00 -17.41
N PRO A 234 10.19 14.23 -18.63
CA PRO A 234 10.79 13.69 -19.86
C PRO A 234 12.23 14.20 -20.08
N GLU A 235 12.49 15.46 -19.75
CA GLU A 235 13.83 16.08 -19.79
C GLU A 235 14.77 15.47 -18.72
N ASP A 236 14.30 15.36 -17.47
CA ASP A 236 15.06 14.71 -16.39
C ASP A 236 15.35 13.24 -16.69
N ARG A 237 14.43 12.57 -17.41
CA ARG A 237 14.56 11.17 -17.82
C ARG A 237 15.67 11.00 -18.86
N SER A 238 15.71 11.85 -19.88
CA SER A 238 16.75 11.77 -20.90
C SER A 238 18.11 12.13 -20.30
N GLU A 239 18.19 13.15 -19.44
CA GLU A 239 19.42 13.52 -18.73
C GLU A 239 19.91 12.41 -17.77
N LEU A 240 18.99 11.74 -17.05
CA LEU A 240 19.35 10.61 -16.19
C LEU A 240 19.93 9.45 -17.02
N LEU A 241 19.30 9.12 -18.15
CA LEU A 241 19.74 8.04 -19.02
C LEU A 241 21.10 8.35 -19.68
N THR A 242 21.31 9.59 -20.13
CA THR A 242 22.61 10.00 -20.69
C THR A 242 23.70 9.99 -19.63
N LEU A 243 23.44 10.49 -18.42
CA LEU A 243 24.42 10.45 -17.32
C LEU A 243 24.76 9.03 -16.89
N LEU A 244 23.78 8.12 -16.86
CA LEU A 244 24.02 6.70 -16.60
C LEU A 244 24.87 6.07 -17.72
N ARG A 245 24.61 6.42 -18.99
CA ARG A 245 25.36 5.93 -20.17
C ARG A 245 26.79 6.48 -20.23
N GLU A 246 27.00 7.78 -20.03
CA GLU A 246 28.33 8.39 -20.01
C GLU A 246 29.20 7.79 -18.91
N ARG A 247 28.62 7.58 -17.72
CA ARG A 247 29.34 6.96 -16.60
C ARG A 247 29.56 5.47 -16.79
N TRP A 248 28.69 4.79 -17.54
CA TRP A 248 28.88 3.41 -17.98
C TRP A 248 30.08 3.29 -18.94
N LEU A 249 30.07 4.07 -20.02
CA LEU A 249 31.12 4.06 -21.04
C LEU A 249 32.46 4.56 -20.49
N GLY A 250 32.42 5.51 -19.55
CA GLY A 250 33.61 6.09 -18.91
C GLY A 250 34.25 5.23 -17.81
N LYS A 251 33.54 4.24 -17.24
CA LYS A 251 34.09 3.32 -16.22
C LYS A 251 33.93 1.86 -16.66
N SER A 252 34.92 1.39 -17.41
CA SER A 252 35.15 -0.04 -17.69
C SER A 252 35.29 -0.87 -16.39
N ASN A 253 34.19 -1.37 -15.81
CA ASN A 253 34.10 -2.43 -14.76
C ASN A 253 33.67 -2.03 -13.32
N ALA A 254 33.09 -0.85 -13.06
CA ALA A 254 32.61 -0.55 -11.70
C ALA A 254 31.16 -0.99 -11.43
N TRP A 255 30.27 -0.88 -12.40
CA TRP A 255 28.85 -1.23 -12.27
C TRP A 255 28.51 -2.33 -13.29
N ASN A 256 27.46 -3.12 -13.05
CA ASN A 256 26.92 -4.06 -14.04
C ASN A 256 25.53 -3.56 -14.47
N LEU A 257 25.49 -2.72 -15.50
CA LEU A 257 24.28 -2.22 -16.15
C LEU A 257 23.88 -3.22 -17.24
N SER A 258 22.77 -3.92 -17.06
CA SER A 258 22.17 -4.75 -18.11
C SER A 258 20.99 -4.01 -18.71
N LEU A 259 21.05 -3.71 -20.02
CA LEU A 259 19.86 -3.32 -20.79
C LEU A 259 19.02 -4.59 -20.98
N GLY A 260 17.75 -4.55 -20.55
CA GLY A 260 16.80 -5.64 -20.77
C GLY A 260 16.41 -5.78 -22.25
N GLU A 261 15.74 -6.87 -22.61
CA GLU A 261 15.23 -7.09 -23.98
C GLU A 261 14.24 -5.98 -24.38
N GLU A 262 14.56 -5.27 -25.47
CA GLU A 262 13.68 -4.28 -26.09
C GLU A 262 12.43 -4.98 -26.66
N PRO A 263 11.20 -4.65 -26.21
CA PRO A 263 10.01 -5.09 -26.94
C PRO A 263 9.82 -4.25 -28.21
N GLU A 264 9.26 -4.85 -29.26
CA GLU A 264 8.91 -4.20 -30.54
C GLU A 264 7.99 -2.96 -30.38
N SER A 265 7.33 -2.78 -29.23
CA SER A 265 6.46 -1.62 -28.93
C SER A 265 7.21 -0.33 -28.56
N THR A 266 8.54 -0.35 -28.48
CA THR A 266 9.36 0.84 -28.15
C THR A 266 9.74 1.69 -29.38
N ALA A 267 9.35 1.23 -30.59
CA ALA A 267 9.50 1.99 -31.83
C ALA A 267 8.64 3.28 -31.88
N ASP A 268 7.65 3.43 -30.99
CA ASP A 268 6.73 4.57 -30.97
C ASP A 268 7.16 5.74 -30.06
N ASP A 269 8.21 5.62 -29.23
CA ASP A 269 8.75 6.73 -28.43
C ASP A 269 10.10 7.21 -29.00
N PRO A 270 10.11 8.21 -29.91
CA PRO A 270 11.31 8.65 -30.62
C PRO A 270 12.37 9.27 -29.70
N GLU A 271 11.99 9.74 -28.50
CA GLU A 271 12.95 10.20 -27.48
C GLU A 271 13.67 9.04 -26.79
N TYR A 272 12.98 7.91 -26.59
CA TYR A 272 13.55 6.72 -25.98
C TYR A 272 14.52 6.01 -26.95
N SER A 273 14.17 5.92 -28.23
CA SER A 273 15.05 5.42 -29.29
C SER A 273 16.32 6.28 -29.46
N LYS A 274 16.21 7.62 -29.43
CA LYS A 274 17.36 8.52 -29.52
C LYS A 274 18.27 8.51 -28.29
N ALA A 275 17.75 8.15 -27.12
CA ALA A 275 18.57 8.00 -25.92
C ALA A 275 19.35 6.66 -25.90
N LEU A 276 18.84 5.64 -26.60
CA LEU A 276 19.42 4.30 -26.67
C LEU A 276 20.42 4.09 -27.82
N VAL A 277 20.25 4.78 -28.96
CA VAL A 277 21.24 4.83 -30.06
C VAL A 277 22.41 5.72 -29.69
#